data_AF-Q07MU8-F1
#
_entry.id   AF-Q07MU8-F1
#
_cell.length_a   1.000
_cell.length_b   1.000
_cell.length_c   1.000
_cell.angle_alpha   90.00
_cell.angle_beta   90.00
_cell.angle_gamma   90.00
#
_symmetry.space_group_name_H-M   'P 1'
#
loop_
_entity.id
_entity.type
_entity.pdbx_description
1 polymer ?
#
loop_
_entity_poly.entity_id
_entity_poly.type
_entity_poly.pdbx_seq_one_letter_code
_entity_poly.pdbx_strand_id
1 'polypeptide(L)'
;MIDLLWRPEAWAALLTLTALEIVLGVDNVIFLSVMVSRIPPKQAQRARQIGLTLALVFRIVLLSLLVWLIGLTEDVLSFRGVGFSWRDLILIGGGLFLIAKATHEIHSEVDADEEAPAPKGGGGAFAMVIAQIVVIDLVFSIDSIITAIGMSQDLPIMIAAVIIAMAVMYLSSGPVARFVADNPTTKMLALAFLVMIGVALVADGFHFHIPRAYIYFAIAFSLSVEFFNVLAKRNRRRARQRQAANAAPPS
;
A
#
# COMPACT_ATOMS: atom_id res chain seq x y z
N MET A 1 25.71 11.28 -16.84
CA MET A 1 25.29 11.16 -15.42
C MET A 1 25.52 12.44 -14.63
N ILE A 2 26.67 13.11 -14.77
CA ILE A 2 26.94 14.39 -14.08
C ILE A 2 26.09 15.54 -14.66
N ASP A 3 25.76 15.51 -15.95
CA ASP A 3 24.93 16.55 -16.60
C ASP A 3 23.49 16.62 -16.05
N LEU A 4 22.96 15.52 -15.50
CA LEU A 4 21.65 15.48 -14.87
C LEU A 4 21.58 16.33 -13.59
N LEU A 5 22.70 16.46 -12.87
CA LEU A 5 22.74 17.21 -11.60
C LEU A 5 22.63 18.72 -11.81
N TRP A 6 22.98 19.20 -13.00
CA TRP A 6 22.98 20.63 -13.36
C TRP A 6 21.71 21.09 -14.07
N ARG A 7 20.76 20.18 -14.35
CA ARG A 7 19.51 20.47 -15.05
C ARG A 7 18.36 20.65 -14.06
N PRO A 8 17.75 21.85 -13.97
CA PRO A 8 16.58 22.08 -13.10
C PRO A 8 15.42 21.12 -13.40
N GLU A 9 15.28 20.71 -14.66
CA GLU A 9 14.22 19.78 -15.09
C GLU A 9 14.37 18.40 -14.45
N ALA A 10 15.61 17.92 -14.28
CA ALA A 10 15.88 16.62 -13.67
C ALA A 10 15.49 16.59 -12.19
N TRP A 11 15.74 17.69 -11.46
CA TRP A 11 15.32 17.85 -10.07
C TRP A 11 13.80 17.96 -9.93
N ALA A 12 13.14 18.69 -10.85
CA ALA A 12 11.68 18.77 -10.87
C ALA A 12 11.03 17.40 -11.14
N ALA A 13 11.58 16.63 -12.09
CA ALA A 13 11.14 15.28 -12.37
C ALA A 13 11.38 14.35 -11.16
N LEU A 14 12.57 14.40 -10.54
CA LEU A 14 12.88 13.63 -9.35
C LEU A 14 11.90 13.92 -8.21
N LEU A 15 11.64 15.20 -7.92
CA LEU A 15 10.71 15.60 -6.87
C LEU A 15 9.28 15.13 -7.16
N THR A 16 8.82 15.28 -8.41
CA THR A 16 7.47 14.89 -8.80
C THR A 16 7.30 13.37 -8.73
N LEU A 17 8.26 12.61 -9.27
CA LEU A 17 8.25 11.15 -9.21
C LEU A 17 8.33 10.65 -7.77
N THR A 18 9.20 11.24 -6.94
CA THR A 18 9.32 10.89 -5.51
C THR A 18 8.01 11.16 -4.78
N ALA A 19 7.36 12.31 -5.03
CA ALA A 19 6.09 12.64 -4.40
C ALA A 19 4.99 11.64 -4.80
N LEU A 20 4.89 11.31 -6.09
CA LEU A 20 3.91 10.33 -6.58
C LEU A 20 4.18 8.93 -6.03
N GLU A 21 5.44 8.49 -6.03
CA GLU A 21 5.88 7.23 -5.44
C GLU A 21 5.52 7.13 -3.96
N ILE A 22 5.71 8.21 -3.19
CA ILE A 22 5.33 8.26 -1.78
C ILE A 22 3.81 8.18 -1.63
N VAL A 23 3.05 8.98 -2.38
CA VAL A 23 1.58 8.99 -2.30
C VAL A 23 1.01 7.61 -2.65
N LEU A 24 1.50 6.99 -3.73
CA LEU A 24 1.16 5.62 -4.14
C LEU A 24 1.63 4.57 -3.13
N GLY A 25 2.80 4.79 -2.51
CA GLY A 25 3.44 3.84 -1.60
C GLY A 25 2.86 3.82 -0.19
N VAL A 26 2.07 4.83 0.20
CA VAL A 26 1.37 4.84 1.51
C VAL A 26 0.48 3.61 1.64
N ASP A 27 -0.23 3.23 0.58
CA ASP A 27 -1.10 2.05 0.57
C ASP A 27 -0.30 0.77 0.79
N ASN A 28 0.93 0.68 0.24
CA ASN A 28 1.82 -0.47 0.43
C ASN A 28 2.27 -0.59 1.90
N VAL A 29 2.58 0.53 2.56
CA VAL A 29 2.99 0.53 3.99
C VAL A 29 1.81 0.18 4.89
N ILE A 30 0.62 0.70 4.60
CA ILE A 30 -0.60 0.39 5.33
C ILE A 30 -0.94 -1.09 5.17
N PHE A 31 -0.91 -1.63 3.95
CA PHE A 31 -1.15 -3.04 3.69
C PHE A 31 -0.14 -3.93 4.43
N LEU A 32 1.15 -3.61 4.30
CA LEU A 32 2.22 -4.28 5.02
C LEU A 32 1.95 -4.31 6.53
N SER A 33 1.47 -3.19 7.08
CA SER A 33 1.11 -3.06 8.50
C SER A 33 -0.03 -3.99 8.93
N VAL A 34 -1.06 -4.13 8.09
CA VAL A 34 -2.18 -5.06 8.34
C VAL A 34 -1.71 -6.52 8.29
N MET A 35 -0.86 -6.88 7.34
CA MET A 35 -0.38 -8.26 7.20
C MET A 35 0.52 -8.71 8.35
N VAL A 36 1.42 -7.84 8.78
CA VAL A 36 2.35 -8.17 9.88
C VAL A 36 1.70 -8.10 11.26
N SER A 37 0.48 -7.55 11.39
CA SER A 37 -0.22 -7.48 12.68
C SER A 37 -0.65 -8.87 13.19
N ARG A 38 -0.65 -9.89 12.33
CA ARG A 38 -1.04 -11.27 12.65
C ARG A 38 0.12 -12.12 13.20
N ILE A 39 1.35 -11.60 13.22
CA ILE A 39 2.54 -12.31 13.71
C ILE A 39 3.14 -11.64 14.94
N PRO A 40 3.89 -12.38 15.79
CA PRO A 40 4.44 -11.82 17.03
C PRO A 40 5.29 -10.56 16.79
N PRO A 41 5.29 -9.57 17.70
CA PRO A 41 5.92 -8.25 17.47
C PRO A 41 7.38 -8.29 16.98
N LYS A 42 8.18 -9.23 17.51
CA LYS A 42 9.58 -9.43 17.10
C LYS A 42 9.69 -9.93 15.65
N GLN A 43 8.77 -10.78 15.21
CA GLN A 43 8.71 -11.28 13.84
C GLN A 43 8.10 -10.24 12.89
N ALA A 44 7.09 -9.49 13.35
CA ALA A 44 6.45 -8.42 12.58
C ALA A 44 7.45 -7.35 12.10
N GLN A 45 8.34 -6.91 13.00
CA GLN A 45 9.39 -5.96 12.64
C GLN A 45 10.33 -6.52 11.57
N ARG A 46 10.76 -7.79 11.72
CA ARG A 46 11.63 -8.46 10.73
C ARG A 46 10.93 -8.65 9.39
N ALA A 47 9.68 -9.09 9.40
CA ALA A 47 8.87 -9.26 8.19
C ALA A 47 8.74 -7.94 7.43
N ARG A 48 8.56 -6.82 8.15
CA ARG A 48 8.49 -5.48 7.56
C ARG A 48 9.81 -5.07 6.91
N GLN A 49 10.93 -5.26 7.61
CA GLN A 49 12.26 -4.89 7.08
C GLN A 49 12.65 -5.74 5.86
N ILE A 50 12.38 -7.05 5.92
CA ILE A 50 12.67 -7.96 4.82
C ILE A 50 11.72 -7.68 3.65
N GLY A 51 10.42 -7.53 3.91
CA GLY A 51 9.42 -7.22 2.91
C GLY A 51 9.72 -5.94 2.14
N LEU A 52 10.05 -4.84 2.84
CA LEU A 52 10.40 -3.56 2.19
C LEU A 52 11.72 -3.64 1.42
N THR A 53 12.72 -4.35 1.95
CA THR A 53 13.99 -4.54 1.24
C THR A 53 13.77 -5.36 -0.04
N LEU A 54 12.99 -6.44 0.04
CA LEU A 54 12.65 -7.26 -1.12
C LEU A 54 11.84 -6.46 -2.15
N ALA A 55 10.85 -5.68 -1.70
CA ALA A 55 10.07 -4.78 -2.55
C ALA A 55 10.96 -3.79 -3.31
N LEU A 56 11.93 -3.16 -2.63
CA LEU A 56 12.89 -2.27 -3.27
C LEU A 56 13.71 -2.98 -4.35
N VAL A 57 14.26 -4.15 -4.03
CA VAL A 57 15.05 -4.95 -4.97
C VAL A 57 14.20 -5.32 -6.18
N PHE A 58 12.98 -5.82 -5.97
CA PHE A 58 12.07 -6.15 -7.06
C PHE A 58 11.72 -4.93 -7.91
N ARG A 59 11.43 -3.76 -7.32
CA ARG A 59 11.19 -2.53 -8.08
C ARG A 59 12.39 -2.13 -8.94
N ILE A 60 13.60 -2.16 -8.39
CA ILE A 60 14.81 -1.82 -9.14
C ILE A 60 15.04 -2.81 -10.28
N VAL A 61 14.80 -4.11 -10.05
CA VAL A 61 14.88 -5.13 -11.10
C VAL A 61 13.85 -4.88 -12.20
N LEU A 62 12.59 -4.65 -11.85
CA LEU A 62 11.53 -4.34 -12.82
C LEU A 62 11.87 -3.09 -13.63
N LEU A 63 12.29 -2.01 -12.98
CA LEU A 63 12.74 -0.79 -13.66
C LEU A 63 13.95 -1.03 -14.58
N SER A 64 14.90 -1.87 -14.17
CA SER A 64 16.06 -2.20 -15.01
C SER A 64 15.67 -3.04 -16.23
N LEU A 65 14.58 -3.80 -16.13
CA LEU A 65 13.96 -4.56 -17.22
C LEU A 65 12.96 -3.71 -18.02
N LEU A 66 13.16 -2.40 -18.12
CA LEU A 66 12.25 -1.44 -18.77
C LEU A 66 11.80 -1.86 -20.17
N VAL A 67 12.71 -2.44 -20.96
CA VAL A 67 12.41 -2.94 -22.31
C VAL A 67 11.36 -4.06 -22.29
N TRP A 68 11.43 -4.96 -21.30
CA TRP A 68 10.42 -6.03 -21.13
C TRP A 68 9.08 -5.48 -20.68
N LEU A 69 9.07 -4.45 -19.82
CA LEU A 69 7.85 -3.77 -19.39
C LEU A 69 7.04 -3.17 -20.55
N ILE A 70 7.72 -2.64 -21.58
CA ILE A 70 7.05 -2.17 -22.79
C ILE A 70 6.35 -3.34 -23.49
N GLY A 71 7.00 -4.49 -23.62
CA GLY A 71 6.39 -5.71 -24.16
C GLY A 71 5.20 -6.23 -23.33
N LEU A 72 5.12 -5.94 -22.03
CA LEU A 72 3.94 -6.27 -21.22
C LEU A 72 2.69 -5.46 -21.64
N THR A 73 2.85 -4.37 -22.39
CA THR A 73 1.74 -3.55 -22.90
C THR A 73 1.25 -3.98 -24.29
N GLU A 74 1.94 -4.88 -24.97
CA GLU A 74 1.51 -5.42 -26.26
C GLU A 74 0.37 -6.44 -26.09
N ASP A 75 -0.60 -6.41 -27.00
CA ASP A 75 -1.74 -7.32 -26.98
C ASP A 75 -1.29 -8.78 -27.18
N VAL A 76 -1.56 -9.62 -26.18
CA VAL A 76 -1.22 -11.06 -26.20
C VAL A 76 -2.45 -11.89 -26.55
N LEU A 77 -3.62 -11.44 -26.13
CA LEU A 77 -4.90 -12.07 -26.36
C LEU A 77 -5.87 -11.03 -26.95
N SER A 78 -6.79 -11.46 -27.80
CA SER A 78 -7.90 -10.61 -28.23
C SER A 78 -9.21 -11.33 -27.95
N PHE A 79 -10.12 -10.65 -27.26
CA PHE A 79 -11.45 -11.18 -26.97
C PHE A 79 -12.50 -10.14 -27.33
N ARG A 80 -13.44 -10.52 -28.21
CA ARG A 80 -14.52 -9.63 -28.70
C ARG A 80 -14.03 -8.28 -29.26
N GLY A 81 -12.84 -8.25 -29.86
CA GLY A 81 -12.26 -7.04 -30.44
C GLY A 81 -11.51 -6.13 -29.44
N VAL A 82 -11.37 -6.54 -28.19
CA VAL A 82 -10.52 -5.89 -27.18
C VAL A 82 -9.24 -6.71 -27.01
N GLY A 83 -8.09 -6.06 -27.18
CA GLY A 83 -6.77 -6.64 -26.90
C GLY A 83 -6.50 -6.67 -25.39
N PHE A 84 -5.84 -7.72 -24.91
CA PHE A 84 -5.41 -7.86 -23.53
C PHE A 84 -3.92 -8.16 -23.52
N SER A 85 -3.18 -7.31 -22.83
CA SER A 85 -1.74 -7.45 -22.67
C SER A 85 -1.39 -8.25 -21.41
N TRP A 86 -0.12 -8.64 -21.23
CA TRP A 86 0.34 -9.25 -19.98
C TRP A 86 0.11 -8.34 -18.77
N ARG A 87 0.31 -7.02 -18.94
CA ARG A 87 -0.01 -6.01 -17.93
C ARG A 87 -1.48 -6.15 -17.52
N ASP A 88 -2.40 -6.15 -18.47
CA ASP A 88 -3.85 -6.18 -18.19
C ASP A 88 -4.23 -7.43 -17.39
N LEU A 89 -3.68 -8.59 -17.76
CA LEU A 89 -3.90 -9.83 -17.03
C LEU A 89 -3.36 -9.79 -15.60
N ILE A 90 -2.18 -9.18 -15.40
CA ILE A 90 -1.60 -9.00 -14.06
C ILE A 90 -2.44 -8.03 -13.22
N LEU A 91 -2.93 -6.93 -13.80
CA LEU A 91 -3.78 -5.96 -13.09
C LEU A 91 -5.14 -6.57 -12.73
N ILE A 92 -5.77 -7.32 -13.64
CA ILE A 92 -7.03 -8.02 -13.37
C ILE A 92 -6.83 -9.07 -12.29
N GLY A 93 -5.84 -9.95 -12.45
CA GLY A 93 -5.58 -11.03 -11.50
C GLY A 93 -5.18 -10.49 -10.12
N GLY A 94 -4.29 -9.50 -10.09
CA GLY A 94 -3.86 -8.82 -8.88
C GLY A 94 -5.00 -8.08 -8.20
N GLY A 95 -5.81 -7.32 -8.94
CA GLY A 95 -6.96 -6.60 -8.42
C GLY A 95 -8.03 -7.54 -7.84
N LEU A 96 -8.35 -8.64 -8.52
CA LEU A 96 -9.25 -9.68 -7.99
C LEU A 96 -8.69 -10.32 -6.72
N PHE A 97 -7.40 -10.61 -6.69
CA PHE A 97 -6.72 -11.12 -5.49
C PHE A 97 -6.83 -10.15 -4.31
N LEU A 98 -6.62 -8.84 -4.55
CA LEU A 98 -6.76 -7.81 -3.53
C LEU A 98 -8.20 -7.71 -3.02
N ILE A 99 -9.20 -7.70 -3.90
CA ILE A 99 -10.62 -7.65 -3.52
C ILE A 99 -10.96 -8.87 -2.66
N ALA A 100 -10.61 -10.07 -3.12
CA ALA A 100 -10.89 -11.31 -2.39
C ALA A 100 -10.23 -11.32 -1.01
N LYS A 101 -8.94 -10.94 -0.94
CA LYS A 101 -8.20 -10.93 0.32
C LYS A 101 -8.70 -9.86 1.28
N ALA A 102 -8.95 -8.65 0.80
CA ALA A 102 -9.50 -7.56 1.60
C ALA A 102 -10.88 -7.91 2.14
N THR A 103 -11.75 -8.49 1.31
CA THR A 103 -13.11 -8.90 1.71
C THR A 103 -13.06 -9.99 2.77
N HIS A 104 -12.19 -11.00 2.61
CA HIS A 104 -12.00 -12.03 3.63
C HIS A 104 -11.50 -11.42 4.95
N GLU A 105 -10.55 -10.48 4.89
CA GLU A 105 -10.02 -9.83 6.08
C GLU A 105 -11.06 -8.94 6.78
N ILE A 106 -11.88 -8.21 6.00
CA ILE A 106 -13.02 -7.43 6.50
C ILE A 106 -14.01 -8.35 7.22
N HIS A 107 -14.40 -9.45 6.59
CA HIS A 107 -15.32 -10.43 7.19
C HIS A 107 -14.75 -11.00 8.49
N SER A 108 -13.48 -11.38 8.51
CA SER A 108 -12.82 -11.88 9.73
C SER A 108 -12.71 -10.83 10.85
N GLU A 109 -12.67 -9.54 10.51
CA GLU A 109 -12.62 -8.46 11.50
C GLU A 109 -14.02 -8.09 12.04
N VAL A 110 -15.04 -8.24 11.21
CA VAL A 110 -16.45 -7.97 11.56
C VAL A 110 -17.04 -9.14 12.36
N ASP A 111 -16.77 -10.37 11.94
CA ASP A 111 -17.25 -11.61 12.55
C ASP A 111 -16.36 -12.04 13.72
N ALA A 112 -15.89 -11.09 14.54
CA ALA A 112 -15.05 -11.40 15.69
C ALA A 112 -15.83 -12.22 16.74
N ASP A 113 -16.02 -13.52 16.49
CA ASP A 113 -16.22 -14.55 17.51
C ASP A 113 -14.98 -14.50 18.42
N GLU A 114 -15.22 -14.37 19.73
CA GLU A 114 -14.20 -14.26 20.78
C GLU A 114 -13.27 -15.50 20.89
N GLU A 115 -13.42 -16.51 20.02
CA GLU A 115 -12.79 -17.82 20.13
C GLU A 115 -11.92 -18.23 18.93
N ALA A 116 -11.57 -17.32 18.01
CA ALA A 116 -10.60 -17.67 16.98
C ALA A 116 -9.22 -17.94 17.62
N PRO A 117 -8.68 -19.18 17.54
CA PRO A 117 -7.40 -19.50 18.15
C PRO A 117 -6.33 -18.62 17.51
N ALA A 118 -5.50 -17.99 18.35
CA ALA A 118 -4.34 -17.23 17.91
C ALA A 118 -3.60 -18.04 16.83
N PRO A 119 -3.33 -17.45 15.64
CA PRO A 119 -2.71 -18.19 14.56
C PRO A 119 -1.41 -18.79 15.08
N LYS A 120 -1.28 -20.12 14.99
CA LYS A 120 -0.10 -20.86 15.44
C LYS A 120 1.13 -20.23 14.76
N GLY A 121 1.86 -19.41 15.51
CA GLY A 121 2.98 -18.58 15.05
C GLY A 121 4.23 -19.39 14.70
N GLY A 122 4.11 -20.33 13.77
CA GLY A 122 5.21 -21.07 13.18
C GLY A 122 5.84 -20.34 11.99
N GLY A 123 7.03 -20.78 11.58
CA GLY A 123 7.77 -20.20 10.44
C GLY A 123 7.01 -20.15 9.11
N GLY A 124 5.99 -21.02 8.94
CA GLY A 124 5.10 -20.98 7.78
C GLY A 124 4.27 -19.71 7.67
N ALA A 125 3.80 -19.14 8.79
CA ALA A 125 3.04 -17.89 8.80
C ALA A 125 3.93 -16.70 8.39
N PHE A 126 5.19 -16.69 8.85
CA PHE A 126 6.16 -15.66 8.50
C PHE A 126 6.50 -15.66 7.00
N ALA A 127 6.81 -16.84 6.44
CA ALA A 127 7.12 -16.97 5.02
C ALA A 127 5.92 -16.60 4.13
N MET A 128 4.71 -17.00 4.54
CA MET A 128 3.48 -16.70 3.82
C MET A 128 3.17 -15.19 3.81
N VAL A 129 3.38 -14.49 4.93
CA VAL A 129 3.27 -13.03 5.00
C VAL A 129 4.26 -12.35 4.06
N ILE A 130 5.53 -12.78 4.04
CA ILE A 130 6.53 -12.22 3.11
C ILE A 130 6.13 -12.45 1.66
N ALA A 131 5.67 -13.66 1.32
CA ALA A 131 5.22 -13.97 -0.04
C ALA A 131 4.05 -13.06 -0.47
N GLN A 132 3.08 -12.83 0.43
CA GLN A 132 1.96 -11.93 0.15
C GLN A 132 2.39 -10.48 -0.04
N ILE A 133 3.33 -9.99 0.77
CA ILE A 133 3.92 -8.65 0.61
C ILE A 133 4.55 -8.51 -0.77
N VAL A 134 5.35 -9.49 -1.18
CA VAL A 134 6.04 -9.48 -2.49
C VAL A 134 5.05 -9.52 -3.65
N VAL A 135 4.04 -10.40 -3.59
CA VAL A 135 3.04 -10.52 -4.66
C VAL A 135 2.24 -9.22 -4.81
N ILE A 136 1.88 -8.58 -3.71
CA ILE A 136 1.09 -7.34 -3.75
C ILE A 136 1.95 -6.17 -4.22
N ASP A 137 3.19 -6.08 -3.74
CA ASP A 137 4.11 -5.05 -4.23
C ASP A 137 4.42 -5.24 -5.73
N LEU A 138 4.50 -6.48 -6.22
CA LEU A 138 4.65 -6.75 -7.65
C LEU A 138 3.47 -6.19 -8.46
N VAL A 139 2.23 -6.45 -8.04
CA VAL A 139 1.03 -5.95 -8.71
C VAL A 139 1.01 -4.41 -8.71
N PHE A 140 1.29 -3.79 -7.58
CA PHE A 140 1.30 -2.32 -7.47
C PHE A 140 2.47 -1.66 -8.17
N SER A 141 3.64 -2.28 -8.16
CA SER A 141 4.83 -1.74 -8.83
C SER A 141 4.69 -1.71 -10.35
N ILE A 142 3.95 -2.65 -10.96
CA ILE A 142 3.74 -2.63 -12.40
C ILE A 142 2.94 -1.38 -12.82
N ASP A 143 1.83 -1.04 -12.14
CA ASP A 143 1.05 0.16 -12.48
C ASP A 143 1.84 1.45 -12.20
N SER A 144 2.54 1.52 -11.05
CA SER A 144 3.32 2.71 -10.69
C SER A 144 4.50 2.93 -11.64
N ILE A 145 5.18 1.87 -12.07
CA ILE A 145 6.29 1.95 -13.02
C ILE A 145 5.80 2.39 -14.40
N ILE A 146 4.68 1.85 -14.90
CA ILE A 146 4.11 2.26 -16.19
C ILE A 146 3.72 3.74 -16.15
N THR A 147 3.12 4.19 -15.05
CA THR A 147 2.83 5.62 -14.83
C THR A 147 4.11 6.45 -14.83
N ALA A 148 5.17 6.00 -14.16
CA ALA A 148 6.46 6.69 -14.11
C ALA A 148 7.13 6.81 -15.49
N ILE A 149 7.10 5.75 -16.30
CA ILE A 149 7.60 5.75 -17.68
C ILE A 149 6.86 6.79 -18.55
N GLY A 150 5.56 6.96 -18.32
CA GLY A 150 4.77 8.00 -18.98
C GLY A 150 5.17 9.43 -18.61
N MET A 151 5.88 9.62 -17.49
CA MET A 151 6.28 10.94 -16.97
C MET A 151 7.75 11.28 -17.18
N SER A 152 8.65 10.29 -17.13
CA SER A 152 10.10 10.49 -17.34
C SER A 152 10.72 9.27 -17.99
N GLN A 153 11.63 9.50 -18.94
CA GLN A 153 12.40 8.45 -19.61
C GLN A 153 13.78 8.24 -18.98
N ASP A 154 14.16 9.07 -17.99
CA ASP A 154 15.46 8.99 -17.33
C ASP A 154 15.46 7.90 -16.24
N LEU A 155 15.92 6.71 -16.59
CA LEU A 155 16.03 5.57 -15.68
C LEU A 155 16.76 5.89 -14.35
N PRO A 156 17.88 6.64 -14.34
CA PRO A 156 18.54 7.00 -13.08
C PRO A 156 17.66 7.88 -12.16
N ILE A 157 16.83 8.77 -12.73
CA ILE A 157 15.91 9.60 -11.96
C ILE A 157 14.81 8.74 -11.36
N MET A 158 14.24 7.81 -12.14
CA MET A 158 13.21 6.89 -11.65
C MET A 158 13.74 6.01 -10.51
N ILE A 159 14.93 5.42 -10.66
CA ILE A 159 15.55 4.60 -9.60
C ILE A 159 15.81 5.45 -8.35
N ALA A 160 16.35 6.67 -8.50
CA ALA A 160 16.58 7.57 -7.38
C ALA A 160 15.26 7.92 -6.65
N ALA A 161 14.18 8.20 -7.40
CA ALA A 161 12.86 8.47 -6.84
C ALA A 161 12.34 7.30 -6.00
N VAL A 162 12.41 6.07 -6.55
CA VAL A 162 12.01 4.84 -5.84
C VAL A 162 12.81 4.64 -4.55
N ILE A 163 14.14 4.82 -4.61
CA ILE A 163 15.01 4.65 -3.44
C ILE A 163 14.66 5.67 -2.35
N ILE A 164 14.47 6.94 -2.72
CA ILE A 164 14.10 8.00 -1.78
C ILE A 164 12.73 7.71 -1.17
N ALA A 165 11.72 7.40 -1.99
CA ALA A 165 10.38 7.08 -1.53
C ALA A 165 10.38 5.86 -0.58
N MET A 166 11.12 4.80 -0.93
CA MET A 166 11.25 3.60 -0.11
C MET A 166 11.97 3.87 1.21
N ALA A 167 12.98 4.75 1.24
CA ALA A 167 13.62 5.16 2.48
C ALA A 167 12.63 5.88 3.41
N VAL A 168 11.82 6.79 2.87
CA VAL A 168 10.74 7.47 3.63
C VAL A 168 9.73 6.45 4.16
N MET A 169 9.28 5.51 3.32
CA MET A 169 8.38 4.43 3.72
C MET A 169 8.97 3.55 4.81
N TYR A 170 10.25 3.16 4.69
CA TYR A 170 10.93 2.35 5.69
C TYR A 170 10.94 3.01 7.06
N LEU A 171 11.28 4.30 7.11
CA LEU A 171 11.31 5.10 8.34
C LEU A 171 9.90 5.28 8.94
N SER A 172 8.88 5.48 8.11
CA SER A 172 7.49 5.67 8.56
C SER A 172 6.77 4.36 8.92
N SER A 173 7.23 3.22 8.39
CA SER A 173 6.54 1.93 8.48
C SER A 173 6.29 1.44 9.91
N GLY A 174 7.22 1.71 10.83
CA GLY A 174 7.08 1.33 12.24
C GLY A 174 5.96 2.10 12.95
N PRO A 175 6.01 3.45 12.95
CA PRO A 175 4.94 4.30 13.46
C PRO A 175 3.57 4.00 12.82
N VAL A 176 3.50 3.87 11.50
CA VAL A 176 2.26 3.56 10.78
C VAL A 176 1.70 2.21 11.24
N ALA A 177 2.55 1.18 11.36
CA ALA A 177 2.10 -0.14 11.79
C ALA A 177 1.50 -0.14 13.20
N ARG A 178 2.12 0.58 14.14
CA ARG A 178 1.58 0.72 15.50
C ARG A 178 0.24 1.46 15.49
N PHE A 179 0.15 2.54 14.71
CA PHE A 179 -1.09 3.31 14.59
C PHE A 179 -2.24 2.48 14.02
N VAL A 180 -1.99 1.68 12.97
CA VAL A 180 -3.01 0.78 12.38
C VAL A 180 -3.41 -0.32 13.38
N ALA A 181 -2.46 -0.89 14.12
CA ALA A 181 -2.76 -1.92 15.12
C ALA A 181 -3.58 -1.38 16.30
N ASP A 182 -3.32 -0.16 16.75
CA ASP A 182 -4.00 0.45 17.91
C ASP A 182 -5.38 1.02 17.58
N ASN A 183 -5.72 1.18 16.29
CA ASN A 183 -6.96 1.81 15.83
C ASN A 183 -7.71 0.89 14.84
N PRO A 184 -8.68 0.09 15.33
CA PRO A 184 -9.46 -0.82 14.49
C PRO A 184 -10.19 -0.14 13.32
N THR A 185 -10.67 1.08 13.51
CA THR A 185 -11.30 1.90 12.47
C THR A 185 -10.32 2.23 11.34
N THR A 186 -9.06 2.56 11.67
CA THR A 186 -7.98 2.73 10.69
C THR A 186 -7.68 1.44 9.93
N LYS A 187 -7.66 0.29 10.62
CA LYS A 187 -7.45 -1.02 9.97
C LYS A 187 -8.59 -1.34 9.00
N MET A 188 -9.84 -1.11 9.38
CA MET A 188 -10.98 -1.28 8.48
C MET A 188 -10.90 -0.34 7.28
N LEU A 189 -10.49 0.91 7.51
CA LEU A 189 -10.31 1.87 6.43
C LEU A 189 -9.22 1.45 5.43
N ALA A 190 -8.10 0.94 5.94
CA ALA A 190 -7.03 0.36 5.13
C ALA A 190 -7.51 -0.79 4.24
N LEU A 191 -8.32 -1.70 4.78
CA LEU A 191 -8.90 -2.80 4.03
C LEU A 191 -9.90 -2.31 2.97
N ALA A 192 -10.69 -1.29 3.28
CA ALA A 192 -11.59 -0.67 2.31
C ALA A 192 -10.82 -0.02 1.16
N PHE A 193 -9.70 0.65 1.43
CA PHE A 193 -8.81 1.16 0.38
C PHE A 193 -8.25 0.03 -0.48
N LEU A 194 -7.88 -1.10 0.13
CA LEU A 194 -7.40 -2.27 -0.62
C LEU A 194 -8.45 -2.80 -1.61
N VAL A 195 -9.73 -2.85 -1.21
CA VAL A 195 -10.85 -3.18 -2.11
C VAL A 195 -10.95 -2.14 -3.22
N MET A 196 -10.94 -0.85 -2.89
CA MET A 196 -11.07 0.24 -3.86
C MET A 196 -9.95 0.22 -4.90
N ILE A 197 -8.70 0.03 -4.48
CA ILE A 197 -7.55 -0.10 -5.38
C ILE A 197 -7.68 -1.38 -6.20
N GLY A 198 -8.08 -2.50 -5.60
CA GLY A 198 -8.33 -3.74 -6.32
C GLY A 198 -9.37 -3.57 -7.44
N VAL A 199 -10.45 -2.85 -7.19
CA VAL A 199 -11.46 -2.50 -8.20
C VAL A 199 -10.85 -1.61 -9.29
N ALA A 200 -10.03 -0.61 -8.93
CA ALA A 200 -9.37 0.25 -9.89
C ALA A 200 -8.40 -0.52 -10.81
N LEU A 201 -7.61 -1.46 -10.27
CA LEU A 201 -6.71 -2.29 -11.06
C LEU A 201 -7.47 -3.21 -12.03
N VAL A 202 -8.57 -3.82 -11.57
CA VAL A 202 -9.45 -4.62 -12.45
C VAL A 202 -10.00 -3.74 -13.56
N ALA A 203 -10.48 -2.55 -13.23
CA ALA A 203 -11.01 -1.61 -14.21
C ALA A 203 -9.95 -1.18 -15.24
N ASP A 204 -8.74 -0.83 -14.79
CA ASP A 204 -7.63 -0.47 -15.67
C ASP A 204 -7.22 -1.62 -16.60
N GLY A 205 -7.20 -2.86 -16.10
CA GLY A 205 -6.91 -4.04 -16.93
C GLY A 205 -8.04 -4.37 -17.93
N PHE A 206 -9.26 -3.91 -17.71
CA PHE A 206 -10.33 -3.88 -18.72
C PHE A 206 -10.34 -2.59 -19.56
N HIS A 207 -9.25 -1.82 -19.52
CA HIS A 207 -9.06 -0.54 -20.21
C HIS A 207 -10.01 0.58 -19.78
N PHE A 208 -10.76 0.37 -18.70
CA PHE A 208 -11.56 1.40 -18.06
C PHE A 208 -10.69 2.19 -17.08
N HIS A 209 -10.07 3.24 -17.59
CA HIS A 209 -9.11 4.02 -16.81
C HIS A 209 -9.80 4.88 -15.76
N ILE A 210 -9.56 4.57 -14.48
CA ILE A 210 -10.01 5.40 -13.37
C ILE A 210 -8.92 6.44 -13.06
N PRO A 211 -9.20 7.75 -13.15
CA PRO A 211 -8.22 8.76 -12.78
C PRO A 211 -7.76 8.61 -11.33
N ARG A 212 -6.45 8.48 -11.15
CA ARG A 212 -5.82 8.23 -9.83
C ARG A 212 -6.13 9.33 -8.82
N ALA A 213 -6.35 10.56 -9.31
CA ALA A 213 -6.77 11.69 -8.50
C ALA A 213 -8.08 11.41 -7.71
N TYR A 214 -9.03 10.66 -8.27
CA TYR A 214 -10.27 10.31 -7.54
C TYR A 214 -9.99 9.33 -6.40
N ILE A 215 -9.13 8.34 -6.62
CA ILE A 215 -8.71 7.37 -5.61
C ILE A 215 -7.97 8.10 -4.49
N TYR A 216 -6.99 8.95 -4.84
CA TYR A 216 -6.23 9.71 -3.86
C TYR A 216 -7.09 10.69 -3.08
N PHE A 217 -8.06 11.33 -3.74
CA PHE A 217 -9.01 12.20 -3.06
C PHE A 217 -9.85 11.42 -2.04
N ALA A 218 -10.36 10.24 -2.41
CA ALA A 218 -11.11 9.39 -1.51
C ALA A 218 -10.26 8.93 -0.30
N ILE A 219 -8.99 8.55 -0.54
CA ILE A 219 -8.04 8.18 0.51
C ILE A 219 -7.79 9.37 1.45
N ALA A 220 -7.42 10.53 0.91
CA ALA A 220 -7.11 11.73 1.68
C ALA A 220 -8.33 12.23 2.48
N PHE A 221 -9.52 12.23 1.87
CA PHE A 221 -10.75 12.59 2.54
C PHE A 221 -11.04 11.64 3.71
N SER A 222 -10.97 10.33 3.49
CA SER A 222 -11.31 9.37 4.53
C SER A 222 -10.26 9.33 5.66
N LEU A 223 -8.98 9.49 5.35
CA LEU A 223 -7.93 9.68 6.37
C LEU A 223 -8.18 10.95 7.20
N SER A 224 -8.64 12.02 6.58
CA SER A 224 -9.00 13.26 7.29
C SER A 224 -10.18 13.04 8.23
N VAL A 225 -11.23 12.36 7.77
CA VAL A 225 -12.39 11.99 8.60
C VAL A 225 -11.95 11.10 9.76
N GLU A 226 -11.10 10.09 9.51
CA GLU A 226 -10.59 9.20 10.54
C GLU A 226 -9.72 9.94 11.57
N PHE A 227 -8.90 10.90 11.12
CA PHE A 227 -8.14 11.77 12.01
C PHE A 227 -9.06 12.53 12.99
N PHE A 228 -10.15 13.11 12.49
CA PHE A 228 -11.14 13.78 13.34
C PHE A 228 -11.86 12.80 14.28
N ASN A 229 -12.19 11.59 13.82
CA ASN A 229 -12.80 10.55 14.64
C ASN A 229 -11.90 10.12 15.81
N VAL A 230 -10.62 9.86 15.53
CA VAL A 230 -9.62 9.52 16.55
C VAL A 230 -9.48 10.64 17.57
N LEU A 231 -9.42 11.90 17.12
CA LEU A 231 -9.34 13.07 17.99
C LEU A 231 -10.59 13.22 18.87
N ALA A 232 -11.78 13.06 18.29
CA ALA A 232 -13.05 13.11 19.01
C ALA A 232 -13.15 12.00 20.06
N LYS A 233 -12.74 10.77 19.74
CA LYS A 233 -12.70 9.63 20.68
C LYS A 233 -11.77 9.92 21.85
N ARG A 234 -10.59 10.51 21.59
CA ARG A 234 -9.63 10.92 22.64
C ARG A 234 -10.21 11.98 23.56
N ASN A 235 -10.88 13.00 23.01
CA ASN A 235 -11.50 14.07 23.81
C ASN A 235 -12.66 13.56 24.65
N ARG A 236 -13.54 12.70 24.10
CA ARG A 236 -14.64 12.07 24.86
C ARG A 236 -14.13 11.21 26.02
N ARG A 237 -13.06 10.44 25.81
CA ARG A 237 -12.42 9.63 26.87
C ARG A 237 -11.86 10.52 27.99
N ARG A 238 -11.19 11.63 27.66
CA ARG A 238 -10.69 12.60 28.64
C ARG A 238 -11.82 13.26 29.44
N ALA A 239 -12.92 13.62 28.78
CA ALA A 239 -14.08 14.21 29.45
C ALA A 239 -14.71 13.23 30.46
N ARG A 240 -14.88 11.95 30.08
CA ARG A 240 -15.37 10.90 30.99
C ARG A 240 -14.45 10.67 32.19
N GLN A 241 -13.14 10.67 31.99
CA GLN A 241 -12.16 10.52 33.07
C GLN A 241 -12.21 11.68 34.07
N ARG A 242 -12.38 12.92 33.59
CA ARG A 242 -12.56 14.10 34.45
C ARG A 242 -13.85 14.02 35.27
N GLN A 243 -14.95 13.58 34.66
CA GLN A 243 -16.22 13.38 35.37
C GLN A 243 -16.11 12.29 36.45
N ALA A 244 -15.44 11.17 36.15
CA ALA A 244 -15.21 10.11 37.14
C ALA A 244 -14.33 10.55 38.31
N ALA A 245 -13.28 11.35 38.05
CA ALA A 245 -12.41 11.88 39.10
C ALA A 245 -13.14 12.88 40.04
N ASN A 246 -14.05 13.68 39.49
CA ASN A 246 -14.84 14.63 40.28
C ASN A 246 -16.00 13.98 41.06
N ALA A 247 -16.38 12.74 40.73
CA ALA A 247 -17.45 12.00 41.38
C ALA A 247 -16.95 11.07 42.52
N ALA A 248 -15.64 10.95 42.73
CA ALA A 248 -15.08 10.17 43.82
C ALA A 248 -15.26 10.91 45.17
N PRO A 249 -15.83 10.27 46.21
CA PRO A 249 -16.02 10.93 47.50
C PRO A 249 -14.67 11.31 48.14
N PRO A 250 -14.57 12.43 48.86
CA PRO A 250 -13.36 12.80 49.57
C PRO A 250 -13.04 11.73 50.63
N SER A 251 -11.78 11.30 50.65
CA SER A 251 -11.20 10.34 51.60
C SER A 251 -11.12 10.87 53.02
#